data_AF-A0A1F4SQ15-F1
#
_entry.id   AF-A0A1F4SQ15-F1
#
_cell.length_a   1.000
_cell.length_b   1.000
_cell.length_c   1.000
_cell.angle_alpha   90.00
_cell.angle_beta   90.00
_cell.angle_gamma   90.00
#
_symmetry.space_group_name_H-M   'P 1'
#
loop_
_entity.id
_entity.type
_entity.pdbx_description
1 polymer ?
#
loop_
_entity_poly.entity_id
_entity_poly.type
_entity_poly.pdbx_seq_one_letter_code
_entity_poly.pdbx_strand_id
1 'polypeptide(L)' 'MKKFSNKQLDRISEIAGNIAVAWFSAGVISPLFIHSQSLLNFIFTFGMSIIMAISSFTVSLVLLEETNNA' A
#
# COMPACT_ATOMS: atom_id res chain seq x y z
N MET A 1 -0.94 18.05 20.03
CA MET A 1 -1.29 17.28 18.81
C MET A 1 -2.81 17.12 18.78
N LYS A 2 -3.48 17.52 17.69
CA LYS A 2 -4.93 17.27 17.55
C LYS A 2 -5.12 15.77 17.30
N LYS A 3 -5.96 15.11 18.10
CA LYS A 3 -6.40 13.74 17.82
C LYS A 3 -7.32 13.77 16.59
N PHE A 4 -7.10 12.87 15.64
CA PHE A 4 -8.03 12.64 14.54
C PHE A 4 -9.32 12.01 15.11
N SER A 5 -10.46 12.26 14.46
CA SER A 5 -11.69 11.55 14.81
C SER A 5 -11.69 10.14 14.21
N ASN A 6 -12.48 9.22 14.78
CA ASN A 6 -12.61 7.85 14.25
C ASN A 6 -13.02 7.84 12.77
N LYS A 7 -13.87 8.78 12.35
CA LYS A 7 -14.24 8.94 10.93
C LYS A 7 -13.07 9.35 10.04
N GLN A 8 -12.13 10.13 10.56
CA GLN A 8 -10.93 10.53 9.82
C GLN A 8 -9.94 9.37 9.74
N LEU A 9 -9.73 8.63 10.83
CA LEU A 9 -8.86 7.46 10.85
C LEU A 9 -9.35 6.36 9.90
N ASP A 10 -10.66 6.10 9.90
CA ASP A 10 -11.32 5.16 8.97
C ASP A 10 -11.06 5.53 7.50
N ARG A 11 -11.24 6.81 7.15
CA ARG A 11 -10.93 7.32 5.80
C ARG A 11 -9.46 7.20 5.44
N ILE A 12 -8.55 7.47 6.37
CA ILE A 12 -7.11 7.32 6.11
C ILE A 12 -6.76 5.84 5.95
N SER A 13 -7.36 4.94 6.73
CA SER A 13 -7.19 3.50 6.59
C SER A 13 -7.64 3.00 5.22
N GLU A 14 -8.82 3.43 4.74
CA GLU A 14 -9.31 3.11 3.40
C GLU A 14 -8.36 3.62 2.30
N ILE A 15 -7.86 4.85 2.42
CA ILE A 15 -6.91 5.44 1.45
C ILE A 15 -5.61 4.63 1.44
N ALA A 16 -5.05 4.31 2.61
CA ALA A 16 -3.83 3.52 2.72
C ALA A 16 -4.02 2.11 2.12
N GLY A 17 -5.17 1.48 2.35
CA GLY A 17 -5.53 0.20 1.75
C GLY A 17 -5.60 0.27 0.22
N ASN A 18 -6.25 1.30 -0.33
CA ASN A 18 -6.32 1.51 -1.78
C ASN A 18 -4.94 1.75 -2.41
N ILE A 19 -4.06 2.48 -1.72
CA ILE A 19 -2.67 2.68 -2.16
C ILE A 19 -1.93 1.33 -2.17
N ALA A 20 -2.11 0.50 -1.15
CA ALA A 20 -1.52 -0.84 -1.10
C ALA A 20 -1.96 -1.69 -2.29
N VAL A 21 -3.25 -1.69 -2.61
CA VAL A 21 -3.83 -2.42 -3.75
C VAL A 21 -3.28 -1.89 -5.08
N ALA A 22 -3.13 -0.57 -5.22
CA ALA A 22 -2.55 0.04 -6.42
C ALA A 22 -1.09 -0.39 -6.62
N TRP A 23 -0.27 -0.34 -5.57
CA TRP A 23 1.13 -0.81 -5.65
C TRP A 23 1.23 -2.30 -5.94
N PHE A 24 0.35 -3.12 -5.37
CA PHE A 24 0.33 -4.54 -5.66
C PHE A 24 -0.08 -4.82 -7.10
N SER A 25 -1.20 -4.27 -7.56
CA SER A 25 -1.70 -4.51 -8.92
C SER A 25 -0.79 -3.91 -10.01
N ALA A 26 -0.48 -2.62 -9.92
CA ALA A 26 0.30 -1.95 -10.95
C ALA A 26 1.81 -2.21 -10.83
N GLY A 27 2.32 -2.36 -9.61
CA GLY A 27 3.76 -2.47 -9.36
C GLY A 27 4.28 -3.90 -9.20
N VAL A 28 3.44 -4.85 -8.75
CA VAL A 28 3.83 -6.26 -8.58
C VAL A 28 3.29 -7.13 -9.71
N ILE A 29 2.00 -7.03 -10.01
CA ILE A 29 1.36 -7.89 -11.02
C ILE A 29 1.72 -7.43 -12.44
N SER A 30 1.53 -6.15 -12.78
CA SER A 30 1.71 -5.65 -14.15
C SER A 30 3.10 -5.96 -14.75
N PRO A 31 4.23 -5.77 -14.04
CA PRO A 31 5.55 -6.02 -14.62
C PRO A 31 5.81 -7.49 -14.98
N LEU A 32 5.07 -8.45 -14.40
CA LEU A 32 5.18 -9.87 -14.76
C LEU A 32 4.72 -10.15 -16.20
N PHE A 33 3.93 -9.25 -16.78
CA PHE A 33 3.39 -9.38 -18.13
C PHE A 33 4.10 -8.47 -19.15
N ILE A 34 5.01 -7.59 -18.72
CA ILE A 34 5.73 -6.68 -19.61
C ILE A 34 7.02 -7.35 -20.11
N HIS A 35 7.10 -7.63 -21.41
CA HIS A 35 8.22 -8.37 -22.00
C HIS A 35 9.46 -7.51 -22.34
N SER A 36 9.41 -6.19 -22.18
CA SER A 36 10.45 -5.26 -22.69
C SER A 36 11.28 -4.53 -21.62
N GLN A 37 11.30 -5.00 -20.37
CA GLN A 37 12.11 -4.37 -19.32
C GLN A 37 13.44 -5.11 -19.11
N SER A 38 14.49 -4.36 -18.75
CA SER A 38 15.74 -4.97 -18.29
C SER A 38 15.49 -5.71 -16.97
N LEU A 39 16.15 -6.85 -16.78
CA LEU A 39 15.97 -7.68 -15.58
C LEU A 39 16.25 -6.90 -14.29
N LEU A 40 17.25 -6.02 -14.31
CA LEU A 40 17.62 -5.20 -13.15
C LEU A 40 16.52 -4.17 -12.82
N ASN A 41 15.94 -3.52 -13.82
CA ASN A 41 14.82 -2.60 -13.60
C ASN A 41 13.58 -3.35 -13.09
N PHE A 42 13.32 -4.56 -13.63
CA PHE A 42 12.24 -5.41 -13.14
C PHE A 42 12.42 -5.73 -11.65
N ILE A 43 13.59 -6.24 -11.24
CA ILE A 43 13.85 -6.60 -9.83
C ILE A 43 13.70 -5.38 -8.91
N PHE A 44 14.25 -4.23 -9.32
CA PHE A 44 14.18 -3.01 -8.51
C PHE A 44 12.73 -2.52 -8.35
N THR A 45 11.99 -2.40 -9.46
CA THR A 45 10.61 -1.91 -9.44
C THR A 45 9.67 -2.89 -8.75
N PHE A 46 9.84 -4.19 -8.98
CA PHE A 46 9.08 -5.26 -8.31
C PHE A 46 9.33 -5.26 -6.80
N GLY A 47 10.60 -5.22 -6.37
CA GLY A 47 10.97 -5.18 -4.96
C GLY A 47 10.44 -3.94 -4.25
N MET A 48 10.59 -2.75 -4.86
CA MET A 48 10.06 -1.51 -4.32
C MET A 48 8.53 -1.54 -4.21
N SER A 49 7.84 -2.09 -5.22
CA SER A 49 6.38 -2.20 -5.23
C SER A 49 5.86 -3.13 -4.14
N ILE A 50 6.55 -4.24 -3.86
CA ILE A 50 6.21 -5.12 -2.74
C ILE A 50 6.38 -4.37 -1.41
N ILE A 51 7.50 -3.67 -1.21
CA ILE A 51 7.74 -2.91 0.02
C ILE A 51 6.65 -1.85 0.23
N MET A 52 6.28 -1.12 -0.82
CA MET A 52 5.23 -0.10 -0.77
C MET A 52 3.84 -0.68 -0.53
N ALA A 53 3.53 -1.83 -1.15
CA ALA A 53 2.26 -2.51 -0.93
C ALA A 53 2.12 -2.98 0.52
N ILE A 54 3.14 -3.67 1.04
CA ILE A 54 3.15 -4.17 2.42
C ILE A 54 3.09 -3.02 3.41
N SER A 55 3.93 -1.99 3.26
CA SER A 55 3.97 -0.86 4.21
C SER A 55 2.63 -0.13 4.27
N SER A 56 2.02 0.15 3.11
CA SER A 56 0.72 0.83 3.03
C SER A 56 -0.40 -0.04 3.61
N PHE A 57 -0.34 -1.36 3.40
CA PHE A 57 -1.30 -2.31 3.97
C PHE A 57 -1.17 -2.39 5.49
N THR A 58 0.05 -2.48 6.02
CA THR A 58 0.30 -2.45 7.46
C THR A 58 -0.21 -1.15 8.08
N VAL A 59 0.04 0.01 7.45
CA VAL A 59 -0.49 1.29 7.92
C VAL A 59 -2.02 1.28 7.92
N SER A 60 -2.66 0.77 6.87
CA SER A 60 -4.12 0.64 6.81
C SER A 60 -4.66 -0.19 7.99
N LEU A 61 -4.05 -1.34 8.28
CA LEU A 61 -4.45 -2.21 9.38
C LEU A 61 -4.25 -1.56 10.75
N VAL A 62 -3.12 -0.91 10.99
CA VAL A 62 -2.83 -0.22 12.26
C VAL A 62 -3.86 0.88 12.51
N LEU A 63 -4.20 1.67 11.47
CA LEU A 63 -5.22 2.72 11.59
C LEU A 63 -6.63 2.16 11.82
N LEU A 64 -6.94 1.01 11.21
CA LEU A 64 -8.22 0.33 11.43
C LEU A 64 -8.33 -0.18 12.87
N GLU A 65 -7.26 -0.77 13.40
CA GLU A 65 -7.17 -1.22 14.78
C GLU A 65 -7.32 -0.07 15.78
N GLU A 66 -6.65 1.07 15.54
CA GLU A 66 -6.83 2.28 16.35
C GLU A 66 -8.27 2.80 16.32
N THR A 67 -8.93 2.73 15.17
CA THR A 67 -10.33 3.14 15.01
C THR A 67 -11.29 2.24 15.77
N ASN A 68 -11.04 0.92 15.79
CA ASN A 68 -11.89 -0.07 16.48
C ASN A 68 -11.71 -0.04 18.00
N ASN A 69 -10.55 0.41 18.49
CA ASN A 69 -10.22 0.49 19.91
C ASN A 69 -10.56 1.86 20.56
N ALA A 70 -11.07 2.82 19.79
CA ALA A 70 -11.36 4.20 20.22
C ALA A 70 -12.85 4.48 20.42
#